data_AF-A0A8H6HEW6-F1
#
_entry.id   AF-A0A8H6HEW6-F1
#
_cell.length_a   1.000
_cell.length_b   1.000
_cell.length_c   1.000
_cell.angle_alpha   90.00
_cell.angle_beta   90.00
_cell.angle_gamma   90.00
#
_symmetry.space_group_name_H-M   'P 1'
#
loop_
_entity.id
_entity.type
_entity.pdbx_description
1 polymer ?
#
loop_
_entity_poly.entity_id
_entity_poly.type
_entity_poly.pdbx_seq_one_letter_code
_entity_poly.pdbx_strand_id
1 'polypeptide(L)'
;SAVYGHFHEPTIRVDLDGVVKYIFRCKRTPSIEVARVRHDESTSNLNRHVQRCTPPADPKQVKAMLKYAHGITYDPTEHRIKAVLWVVRTRRSYAILEDKELREIFHMLYPQCIDISRHTISRDVIEIHAMSQVFIADMLKVRFLPFKYPGRLHIAADGWTSPNVISFIGVTVHF
;
A
#
# COMPACT_ATOMS: atom_id res chain seq x y z
N SER A 1 38.41 -9.29 13.71
CA SER A 1 37.68 -9.54 12.45
C SER A 1 36.25 -9.98 12.78
N ALA A 2 35.23 -9.41 12.13
CA ALA A 2 33.82 -9.73 12.39
C ALA A 2 33.44 -11.19 12.02
N VAL A 3 34.25 -11.83 11.18
CA VAL A 3 34.02 -13.18 10.62
C VAL A 3 33.89 -14.27 11.69
N TYR A 4 34.61 -14.14 12.81
CA TYR A 4 34.57 -15.13 13.89
C TYR A 4 33.19 -15.22 14.56
N GLY A 5 32.36 -14.18 14.48
CA GLY A 5 31.00 -14.19 15.03
C GLY A 5 30.11 -15.30 14.44
N HIS A 6 30.41 -15.76 13.23
CA HIS A 6 29.67 -16.80 12.52
C HIS A 6 29.98 -18.24 13.00
N PHE A 7 31.01 -18.41 13.82
CA PHE A 7 31.49 -19.71 14.29
C PHE A 7 31.35 -19.83 15.81
N HIS A 8 31.24 -21.06 16.30
CA HIS A 8 31.44 -21.36 17.72
C HIS A 8 32.89 -21.14 18.13
N GLU A 9 33.15 -21.14 19.43
CA GLU A 9 34.51 -21.07 19.98
C GLU A 9 35.39 -22.18 19.36
N PRO A 10 36.59 -21.84 18.87
CA PRO A 10 37.41 -22.79 18.13
C PRO A 10 38.02 -23.85 19.04
N THR A 11 38.21 -25.04 18.50
CA THR A 11 38.95 -26.13 19.18
C THR A 11 40.32 -26.31 18.54
N ILE A 12 41.31 -26.75 19.32
CA ILE A 12 42.67 -26.98 18.84
C ILE A 12 42.82 -28.46 18.47
N ARG A 13 43.32 -28.74 17.26
CA ARG A 13 43.73 -30.08 16.82
C ARG A 13 45.19 -30.06 16.38
N VAL A 14 45.91 -31.13 16.69
CA VAL A 14 47.30 -31.35 16.26
C VAL A 14 47.28 -32.53 15.30
N ASP A 15 47.75 -32.32 14.08
CA ASP A 15 47.87 -33.40 13.09
C ASP A 15 49.06 -34.32 13.42
N LEU A 16 49.10 -35.49 12.78
CA LEU A 16 50.17 -36.49 12.94
C LEU A 16 51.58 -35.93 12.67
N ASP A 17 51.67 -34.91 11.80
CA ASP A 17 52.92 -34.22 11.45
C ASP A 17 53.30 -33.10 12.44
N GLY A 18 52.59 -32.98 13.57
CA GLY A 18 52.84 -31.97 14.61
C GLY A 18 52.28 -30.57 14.28
N VAL A 19 51.56 -30.41 13.17
CA VAL A 19 50.98 -29.13 12.76
C VAL A 19 49.75 -28.80 13.60
N VAL A 20 49.78 -27.67 14.30
CA VAL A 20 48.66 -27.17 15.12
C VAL A 20 47.65 -26.41 14.25
N LYS A 21 46.38 -26.83 14.32
CA LYS A 21 45.25 -26.21 13.60
C LYS A 21 44.14 -25.79 14.58
N TYR A 22 43.57 -24.62 14.32
CA TYR A 22 42.33 -24.14 14.92
C TYR A 22 41.13 -24.57 14.07
N ILE A 23 40.15 -25.23 14.70
CA ILE A 23 38.95 -25.74 14.05
C ILE A 23 37.76 -24.88 14.43
N PHE A 24 37.16 -24.24 13.43
CA PHE A 24 35.99 -23.38 13.56
C PHE A 24 34.74 -24.11 13.09
N ARG A 25 33.78 -24.32 13.99
CA ARG A 25 32.46 -24.92 13.67
C ARG A 25 31.44 -23.85 13.34
N CYS A 26 30.74 -24.00 12.21
CA CYS A 26 29.71 -23.05 11.81
C CYS A 26 28.51 -23.09 12.77
N LYS A 27 28.00 -21.93 13.21
CA LYS A 27 26.80 -21.85 14.07
C LYS A 27 25.50 -22.24 13.36
N ARG A 28 25.43 -22.02 12.04
CA ARG A 28 24.23 -22.32 11.23
C ARG A 28 24.20 -23.74 10.71
N THR A 29 25.36 -24.29 10.40
CA THR A 29 25.50 -25.66 9.88
C THR A 29 26.60 -26.37 10.67
N PRO A 30 26.27 -26.87 11.89
CA PRO A 30 27.27 -27.42 12.81
C PRO A 30 28.06 -28.63 12.29
N SER A 31 27.60 -29.26 11.20
CA SER A 31 28.30 -30.34 10.50
C SER A 31 29.50 -29.88 9.66
N ILE A 32 29.67 -28.56 9.45
CA ILE A 32 30.79 -28.02 8.68
C ILE A 32 31.86 -27.45 9.62
N GLU A 33 33.07 -28.00 9.47
CA GLU A 33 34.28 -27.55 10.17
C GLU A 33 35.22 -26.84 9.17
N VAL A 34 35.71 -25.66 9.54
CA VAL A 34 36.73 -24.91 8.79
C VAL A 34 38.01 -24.89 9.61
N ALA A 35 39.09 -25.49 9.09
CA ALA A 35 40.38 -25.53 9.75
C ALA A 35 41.29 -24.37 9.30
N ARG A 36 42.09 -23.85 10.23
CA ARG A 36 43.13 -22.85 9.99
C ARG A 36 44.39 -23.23 10.73
N VAL A 37 45.54 -23.15 10.06
CA VAL A 37 46.83 -23.45 10.68
C VAL A 37 47.24 -22.32 11.63
N ARG A 38 47.93 -22.64 12.73
CA ARG A 38 48.29 -21.69 13.79
C ARG A 38 49.02 -20.43 13.31
N HIS A 39 49.88 -20.56 12.29
CA HIS A 39 50.69 -19.47 11.74
C HIS A 39 50.06 -18.77 10.52
N ASP A 40 48.86 -19.19 10.10
CA ASP A 40 48.10 -18.46 9.08
C ASP A 40 47.47 -17.24 9.74
N GLU A 41 47.73 -16.03 9.25
CA GLU A 41 47.13 -14.78 9.75
C GLU A 41 45.86 -14.38 8.97
N SER A 42 45.59 -15.04 7.84
CA SER A 42 44.47 -14.76 6.96
C SER A 42 43.14 -15.27 7.53
N THR A 43 42.06 -14.57 7.20
CA THR A 43 40.68 -15.03 7.46
C THR A 43 39.94 -15.41 6.18
N SER A 44 40.67 -15.61 5.08
CA SER A 44 40.08 -15.79 3.74
C SER A 44 39.27 -17.08 3.61
N ASN A 45 39.72 -18.18 4.22
CA ASN A 45 38.98 -19.45 4.27
C ASN A 45 37.65 -19.32 5.04
N LEU A 46 37.68 -18.63 6.19
CA LEU A 46 36.51 -18.36 7.02
C LEU A 46 35.53 -17.44 6.29
N ASN A 47 36.03 -16.37 5.66
CA ASN A 47 35.21 -15.47 4.83
C ASN A 47 34.53 -16.22 3.68
N ARG A 48 35.27 -17.08 2.97
CA ARG A 48 34.73 -17.89 1.88
C ARG A 48 33.61 -18.82 2.36
N HIS A 49 33.75 -19.39 3.55
CA HIS A 49 32.67 -20.15 4.17
C HIS A 49 31.46 -19.27 4.48
N VAL A 50 31.65 -18.12 5.15
CA VAL A 50 30.56 -17.20 5.50
C VAL A 50 29.77 -16.75 4.26
N GLN A 51 30.47 -16.42 3.17
CA GLN A 51 29.83 -16.04 1.90
C GLN A 51 28.99 -17.16 1.28
N ARG A 52 29.33 -18.43 1.50
CA ARG A 52 28.54 -19.57 1.02
C ARG A 52 27.41 -19.95 1.98
N CYS A 53 27.66 -19.87 3.29
CA CYS A 53 26.69 -20.21 4.33
C CYS A 53 25.60 -19.14 4.48
N THR A 54 25.96 -17.88 4.20
CA THR A 54 25.06 -16.74 4.14
C THR A 54 25.32 -16.03 2.82
N PRO A 55 24.80 -16.54 1.70
CA PRO A 55 24.95 -15.85 0.42
C PRO A 55 24.48 -14.41 0.62
N PRO A 56 25.29 -13.40 0.24
CA PRO A 56 24.84 -12.03 0.26
C PRO A 56 23.55 -11.97 -0.53
N ALA A 57 22.50 -11.45 0.09
CA ALA A 57 21.17 -11.45 -0.49
C ALA A 57 21.26 -10.90 -1.93
N ASP A 58 20.70 -11.64 -2.89
CA ASP A 58 20.74 -11.25 -4.31
C ASP A 58 20.23 -9.81 -4.40
N PRO A 59 21.02 -8.85 -4.93
CA PRO A 59 20.57 -7.49 -5.12
C PRO A 59 19.23 -7.43 -5.83
N LYS A 60 18.89 -8.39 -6.71
CA LYS A 60 17.57 -8.49 -7.34
C LYS A 60 16.45 -8.88 -6.37
N GLN A 61 16.67 -9.80 -5.43
CA GLN A 61 15.68 -10.15 -4.40
C GLN A 61 15.51 -9.02 -3.37
N VAL A 62 16.60 -8.37 -2.95
CA VAL A 62 16.53 -7.21 -2.05
C VAL A 62 15.87 -6.03 -2.74
N LYS A 63 16.15 -5.79 -4.02
CA LYS A 63 15.51 -4.74 -4.82
C LYS A 63 14.05 -5.06 -5.16
N ALA A 64 13.65 -6.33 -5.23
CA ALA A 64 12.25 -6.75 -5.31
C ALA A 64 11.50 -6.57 -3.98
N MET A 65 12.13 -6.92 -2.84
CA MET A 65 11.61 -6.61 -1.50
C MET A 65 11.53 -5.09 -1.25
N LEU A 66 12.52 -4.31 -1.70
CA LEU A 66 12.51 -2.84 -1.58
C LEU A 66 11.52 -2.18 -2.53
N LYS A 67 11.30 -2.74 -3.73
CA LYS A 67 10.17 -2.34 -4.60
C LYS A 67 8.82 -2.62 -3.94
N TYR A 68 8.68 -3.71 -3.19
CA TYR A 68 7.51 -3.95 -2.33
C TYR A 68 7.45 -2.97 -1.14
N ALA A 69 8.60 -2.64 -0.54
CA ALA A 69 8.70 -1.72 0.59
C ALA A 69 8.39 -0.25 0.20
N HIS A 70 8.46 0.11 -1.08
CA HIS A 70 7.99 1.39 -1.62
C HIS A 70 6.68 1.28 -2.45
N GLY A 71 6.10 0.08 -2.59
CA GLY A 71 5.20 -0.25 -3.72
C GLY A 71 3.74 -0.54 -3.39
N ILE A 72 3.29 -0.36 -2.14
CA ILE A 72 1.88 -0.43 -1.79
C ILE A 72 1.45 0.98 -1.37
N THR A 73 0.90 1.74 -2.31
CA THR A 73 0.26 3.04 -2.05
C THR A 73 -1.24 2.88 -1.78
N TYR A 74 -1.71 1.65 -1.61
CA TYR A 74 -3.11 1.38 -1.31
C TYR A 74 -3.43 1.85 0.11
N ASP A 75 -4.26 2.88 0.20
CA ASP A 75 -4.94 3.28 1.42
C ASP A 75 -6.45 3.00 1.26
N PRO A 76 -7.08 2.23 2.17
CA PRO A 76 -8.50 1.93 2.09
C PRO A 76 -9.40 3.18 2.06
N THR A 77 -9.00 4.23 2.77
CA THR A 77 -9.77 5.49 2.83
C THR A 77 -9.71 6.21 1.50
N GLU A 78 -8.53 6.34 0.92
CA GLU A 78 -8.32 6.91 -0.40
C GLU A 78 -9.03 6.09 -1.49
N HIS A 79 -8.93 4.75 -1.44
CA HIS A 79 -9.65 3.87 -2.38
C HIS A 79 -11.15 4.13 -2.34
N ARG A 80 -11.73 4.21 -1.14
CA ARG A 80 -13.15 4.49 -0.92
C ARG A 80 -13.56 5.85 -1.47
N ILE A 81 -12.81 6.92 -1.17
CA ILE A 81 -13.12 8.26 -1.68
C ILE A 81 -13.02 8.30 -3.21
N LYS A 82 -11.99 7.67 -3.80
CA LYS A 82 -11.88 7.59 -5.27
C LYS A 82 -13.03 6.82 -5.90
N ALA A 83 -13.48 5.73 -5.28
CA ALA A 83 -14.63 4.97 -5.74
C ALA A 83 -15.91 5.81 -5.72
N VAL A 84 -16.16 6.55 -4.63
CA VAL A 84 -17.29 7.48 -4.52
C VAL A 84 -17.25 8.52 -5.63
N LEU A 85 -16.11 9.20 -5.80
CA LEU A 85 -15.94 10.23 -6.83
C LEU A 85 -16.13 9.67 -8.24
N TRP A 86 -15.60 8.48 -8.53
CA TRP A 86 -15.76 7.82 -9.81
C TRP A 86 -17.24 7.52 -10.11
N VAL A 87 -17.94 6.90 -9.16
CA VAL A 87 -19.35 6.53 -9.31
C VAL A 87 -20.23 7.78 -9.52
N VAL A 88 -20.03 8.83 -8.73
CA VAL A 88 -20.78 10.10 -8.85
C VAL A 88 -20.51 10.79 -10.18
N ARG A 89 -19.23 10.93 -10.57
CA ARG A 89 -18.84 11.63 -11.81
C ARG A 89 -19.31 10.91 -13.06
N THR A 90 -19.35 9.58 -13.03
CA THR A 90 -19.76 8.76 -14.18
C THR A 90 -21.24 8.35 -14.13
N ARG A 91 -21.99 8.82 -13.11
CA ARG A 91 -23.43 8.52 -12.91
C ARG A 91 -23.73 7.03 -12.89
N ARG A 92 -22.83 6.23 -12.30
CA ARG A 92 -22.99 4.77 -12.20
C ARG A 92 -23.89 4.42 -11.02
N SER A 93 -24.58 3.29 -11.13
CA SER A 93 -25.27 2.70 -9.98
C SER A 93 -24.28 2.33 -8.90
N TYR A 94 -24.63 2.56 -7.63
CA TYR A 94 -23.79 2.18 -6.48
C TYR A 94 -23.54 0.67 -6.42
N ALA A 95 -24.45 -0.10 -7.01
CA ALA A 95 -24.35 -1.55 -7.16
C ALA A 95 -23.09 -2.01 -7.92
N ILE A 96 -22.48 -1.15 -8.75
CA ILE A 96 -21.36 -1.55 -9.60
C ILE A 96 -20.13 -2.01 -8.80
N LEU A 97 -19.95 -1.52 -7.56
CA LEU A 97 -18.83 -1.93 -6.71
C LEU A 97 -19.06 -3.30 -6.04
N GLU A 98 -20.24 -3.87 -6.23
CA GLU A 98 -20.59 -5.24 -5.85
C GLU A 98 -20.59 -6.19 -7.04
N ASP A 99 -20.26 -5.69 -8.23
CA ASP A 99 -20.06 -6.50 -9.43
C ASP A 99 -18.87 -7.46 -9.22
N LYS A 100 -19.08 -8.73 -9.56
CA LYS A 100 -18.13 -9.79 -9.24
C LYS A 100 -16.85 -9.64 -10.06
N GLU A 101 -17.00 -9.38 -11.36
CA GLU A 101 -15.91 -9.23 -12.32
C GLU A 101 -15.06 -8.00 -11.98
N LEU A 102 -15.68 -6.89 -11.57
CA LEU A 102 -14.94 -5.72 -11.10
C LEU A 102 -14.12 -6.01 -9.83
N ARG A 103 -14.68 -6.73 -8.86
CA ARG A 103 -13.97 -7.12 -7.64
C ARG A 103 -12.83 -8.09 -7.95
N GLU A 104 -13.03 -9.03 -8.85
CA GLU A 104 -11.97 -9.92 -9.33
C GLU A 104 -10.80 -9.12 -9.90
N ILE A 105 -11.07 -8.06 -10.67
CA ILE A 105 -10.02 -7.15 -11.17
C ILE A 105 -9.32 -6.43 -10.01
N PHE A 106 -10.05 -5.90 -9.03
CA PHE A 106 -9.44 -5.24 -7.87
C PHE A 106 -8.55 -6.17 -7.05
N HIS A 107 -9.00 -7.39 -6.78
CA HIS A 107 -8.20 -8.39 -6.05
C HIS A 107 -7.03 -8.94 -6.87
N MET A 108 -7.15 -9.00 -8.20
CA MET A 108 -6.03 -9.33 -9.09
C MET A 108 -4.93 -8.26 -9.02
N LEU A 109 -5.32 -6.98 -8.97
CA LEU A 109 -4.37 -5.86 -8.85
C LEU A 109 -3.79 -5.74 -7.43
N TYR A 110 -4.61 -5.96 -6.41
CA TYR A 110 -4.21 -5.93 -5.01
C TYR A 110 -5.04 -6.93 -4.18
N PRO A 111 -4.48 -8.08 -3.77
CA PRO A 111 -5.24 -9.13 -3.10
C PRO A 111 -5.92 -8.71 -1.80
N GLN A 112 -5.36 -7.74 -1.07
CA GLN A 112 -5.92 -7.22 0.19
C GLN A 112 -6.85 -6.01 -0.03
N CYS A 113 -7.30 -5.75 -1.27
CA CYS A 113 -8.27 -4.70 -1.55
C CYS A 113 -9.54 -4.95 -0.74
N ILE A 114 -10.11 -3.88 -0.18
CA ILE A 114 -11.33 -3.98 0.62
C ILE A 114 -12.52 -3.73 -0.29
N ASP A 115 -13.43 -4.70 -0.30
CA ASP A 115 -14.69 -4.58 -1.01
C ASP A 115 -15.57 -3.46 -0.42
N ILE A 116 -16.14 -2.64 -1.30
CA ILE A 116 -17.04 -1.57 -0.92
C ILE A 116 -18.48 -1.97 -1.27
N SER A 117 -19.39 -1.88 -0.29
CA SER A 117 -20.81 -2.11 -0.52
C SER A 117 -21.50 -0.87 -1.10
N ARG A 118 -22.62 -1.08 -1.80
CA ARG A 118 -23.48 0.01 -2.30
C ARG A 118 -23.98 0.91 -1.17
N HIS A 119 -24.21 0.34 0.01
CA HIS A 119 -24.69 1.07 1.18
C HIS A 119 -23.60 1.95 1.80
N THR A 120 -22.35 1.51 1.74
CA THR A 120 -21.20 2.32 2.14
C THR A 120 -21.07 3.54 1.23
N ILE A 121 -21.08 3.34 -0.09
CA ILE A 121 -21.02 4.43 -1.07
C ILE A 121 -22.19 5.38 -0.93
N SER A 122 -23.41 4.86 -0.77
CA SER A 122 -24.59 5.71 -0.61
C SER A 122 -24.45 6.66 0.59
N ARG A 123 -23.90 6.19 1.72
CA ARG A 123 -23.67 7.03 2.90
C ARG A 123 -22.61 8.09 2.65
N ASP A 124 -21.51 7.71 2.00
CA ASP A 124 -20.42 8.64 1.69
C ASP A 124 -20.85 9.72 0.71
N VAL A 125 -21.66 9.37 -0.29
CA VAL A 125 -22.22 10.34 -1.23
C VAL A 125 -23.09 11.35 -0.50
N ILE A 126 -23.93 10.89 0.46
CA ILE A 126 -24.77 11.78 1.27
C ILE A 126 -23.89 12.72 2.12
N GLU A 127 -22.84 12.20 2.74
CA GLU A 127 -21.92 13.00 3.56
C GLU A 127 -21.16 14.05 2.73
N ILE A 128 -20.57 13.63 1.62
CA ILE A 128 -19.87 14.53 0.68
C ILE A 128 -20.83 15.57 0.12
N HIS A 129 -22.06 15.19 -0.20
CA HIS A 129 -23.09 16.10 -0.66
C HIS A 129 -23.44 17.13 0.42
N ALA A 130 -23.67 16.71 1.67
CA ALA A 130 -23.98 17.60 2.78
C ALA A 130 -22.84 18.62 3.04
N MET A 131 -21.58 18.16 3.03
CA MET A 131 -20.42 19.04 3.13
C MET A 131 -20.33 20.02 1.95
N SER A 132 -20.56 19.52 0.73
CA SER A 132 -20.52 20.34 -0.48
C SER A 132 -21.64 21.39 -0.51
N GLN A 133 -22.83 21.03 -0.03
CA GLN A 133 -23.97 21.95 0.08
C GLN A 133 -23.66 23.15 0.96
N VAL A 134 -23.02 22.94 2.13
CA VAL A 134 -22.62 24.05 3.01
C VAL A 134 -21.66 25.00 2.28
N PHE A 135 -20.67 24.45 1.57
CA PHE A 135 -19.70 25.24 0.82
C PHE A 135 -20.35 26.02 -0.34
N ILE A 136 -21.19 25.36 -1.15
CA ILE A 136 -21.88 25.98 -2.28
C ILE A 136 -22.90 27.01 -1.78
N ALA A 137 -23.65 26.73 -0.72
CA ALA A 137 -24.58 27.69 -0.13
C ALA A 137 -23.84 28.95 0.34
N ASP A 138 -22.68 28.79 0.99
CA ASP A 138 -21.85 29.92 1.41
C ASP A 138 -21.32 30.71 0.21
N MET A 139 -20.83 30.01 -0.82
CA MET A 139 -20.41 30.61 -2.09
C MET A 139 -21.53 31.45 -2.72
N LEU A 140 -22.76 30.96 -2.75
CA LEU A 140 -23.92 31.62 -3.39
C LEU A 140 -24.60 32.70 -2.53
N LYS A 141 -24.07 33.05 -1.34
CA LYS A 141 -24.67 34.11 -0.50
C LYS A 141 -24.57 35.48 -1.17
N VAL A 142 -25.73 35.98 -1.60
CA VAL A 142 -25.92 37.29 -2.25
C VAL A 142 -26.35 38.42 -1.30
N ARG A 143 -26.55 38.17 0.00
CA ARG A 143 -27.26 39.14 0.88
C ARG A 143 -26.57 39.55 2.20
N PHE A 144 -25.40 39.01 2.54
CA PHE A 144 -24.68 39.42 3.76
C PHE A 144 -23.25 39.82 3.42
N LEU A 145 -22.84 41.00 3.91
CA LEU A 145 -21.49 41.53 3.74
C LEU A 145 -20.47 40.67 4.51
N PRO A 146 -19.28 40.42 3.93
CA PRO A 146 -18.90 40.71 2.55
C PRO A 146 -19.58 39.75 1.57
N PHE A 147 -20.20 40.29 0.51
CA PHE A 147 -20.83 39.48 -0.53
C PHE A 147 -19.82 38.48 -1.09
N LYS A 148 -20.13 37.18 -1.02
CA LYS A 148 -19.19 36.14 -1.48
C LYS A 148 -19.31 35.89 -2.99
N TYR A 149 -20.51 36.04 -3.56
CA TYR A 149 -20.73 35.97 -5.00
C TYR A 149 -21.08 37.37 -5.56
N PRO A 150 -20.29 37.92 -6.49
CA PRO A 150 -20.45 39.29 -7.00
C PRO A 150 -21.50 39.44 -8.11
N GLY A 151 -22.04 38.34 -8.64
CA GLY A 151 -22.93 38.30 -9.79
C GLY A 151 -24.43 38.21 -9.47
N ARG A 152 -25.23 37.91 -10.49
CA ARG A 152 -26.67 37.61 -10.37
C ARG A 152 -26.90 36.10 -10.37
N LEU A 153 -27.85 35.64 -9.58
CA LEU A 153 -28.31 34.25 -9.58
C LEU A 153 -29.61 34.15 -10.37
N HIS A 154 -29.67 33.27 -11.35
CA HIS A 154 -30.88 32.95 -12.09
C HIS A 154 -31.43 31.61 -11.60
N ILE A 155 -32.69 31.59 -11.19
CA ILE A 155 -33.36 30.37 -10.73
C ILE A 155 -34.30 29.90 -11.83
N ALA A 156 -34.11 28.67 -12.30
CA ALA A 156 -35.03 28.00 -13.22
C ALA A 156 -35.73 26.86 -12.49
N ALA A 157 -37.04 26.78 -12.63
CA ALA A 157 -37.87 25.73 -12.06
C ALA A 157 -38.62 25.01 -13.19
N ASP A 158 -38.55 23.69 -13.20
CA ASP A 158 -39.24 22.82 -14.14
C ASP A 158 -40.12 21.83 -13.38
N GLY A 159 -41.42 21.82 -13.68
CA GLY A 159 -42.40 20.97 -13.01
C GLY A 159 -42.99 19.98 -14.00
N TRP A 160 -42.94 18.69 -13.69
CA TRP A 160 -43.51 17.64 -14.53
C TRP A 160 -44.18 16.55 -13.70
N THR A 161 -45.12 15.83 -14.32
CA THR A 161 -45.73 14.63 -13.74
C THR A 161 -45.19 13.41 -14.46
N SER A 162 -44.61 12.48 -13.72
CA SER A 162 -44.17 11.19 -14.26
C SER A 162 -45.36 10.33 -14.68
N PRO A 163 -45.16 9.34 -15.58
CA PRO A 163 -46.20 8.38 -15.95
C PRO A 163 -46.82 7.62 -14.77
N ASN A 164 -46.11 7.53 -13.64
CA ASN A 164 -46.58 6.90 -12.40
C ASN A 164 -47.45 7.84 -11.53
N VAL A 165 -47.93 8.96 -12.08
CA VAL A 165 -48.78 9.96 -11.40
C VAL A 165 -48.07 10.62 -10.20
N ILE A 166 -46.74 10.67 -10.23
CA ILE A 166 -45.93 11.40 -9.24
C ILE A 166 -45.50 12.73 -9.86
N SER A 167 -45.81 13.84 -9.17
CA SER A 167 -45.39 15.19 -9.55
C SER A 167 -44.01 15.51 -9.00
N PHE A 168 -43.16 16.12 -9.83
CA PHE A 168 -41.80 16.53 -9.52
C PHE A 168 -41.62 18.03 -9.80
N ILE A 169 -40.72 18.65 -9.04
CA ILE A 169 -40.19 19.99 -9.33
C ILE A 169 -38.66 19.93 -9.29
N GLY A 170 -38.04 20.22 -10.42
CA GLY A 170 -36.60 20.46 -10.52
C GLY A 170 -36.33 21.95 -10.33
N VAL A 171 -35.50 22.31 -9.37
CA VAL A 171 -35.04 23.69 -9.19
C VAL A 171 -33.53 23.73 -9.47
N THR A 172 -33.12 24.64 -10.33
CA THR A 172 -31.71 24.84 -10.71
C THR A 172 -31.32 26.30 -10.53
N VAL A 173 -30.07 26.53 -10.11
CA VAL A 173 -29.49 27.86 -9.95
C VAL A 173 -28.36 28.00 -10.96
N HIS A 174 -28.42 29.04 -11.79
CA HIS A 174 -27.38 29.42 -12.75
C HIS A 174 -26.67 30.68 -12.25
N PHE A 175 -25.35 30.63 -12.23
CA PHE A 175 -24.44 31.64 -11.68
C PHE A 175 -23.08 31.53 -12.37
#